data_AF-A0AAU5CAN6-F1
#
_entry.id   AF-A0AAU5CAN6-F1
#
_cell.length_a   1.000
_cell.length_b   1.000
_cell.length_c   1.000
_cell.angle_alpha   90.00
_cell.angle_beta   90.00
_cell.angle_gamma   90.00
#
_symmetry.space_group_name_H-M   'P 1'
#
loop_
_entity.id
_entity.type
_entity.pdbx_description
1 polymer ?
#
loop_
_entity_poly.entity_id
_entity_poly.type
_entity_poly.pdbx_seq_one_letter_code
_entity_poly.pdbx_strand_id
1 'polypeptide(L)'
;MRSLAHTSFELPGDGAQFPQVKADDAIGVVESVTAASDIYSPLTGEIVAVNADAADTPKDVNNAPYITWLFKIRLAAGASTDDLLSAADYTKLIG
;
A
#
# COMPACT_ATOMS: atom_id res chain seq x y z
N MET A 1 -13.76 18.02 21.86
CA MET A 1 -13.58 17.97 20.40
C MET A 1 -13.17 16.56 20.03
N ARG A 2 -14.05 15.77 19.39
CA ARG A 2 -13.66 14.45 18.89
C ARG A 2 -12.98 14.64 17.55
N SER A 3 -11.71 14.29 17.44
CA SER A 3 -11.05 14.11 16.15
C SER A 3 -11.75 12.93 15.46
N LEU A 4 -12.41 13.17 14.31
CA LEU A 4 -13.31 12.21 13.65
C LEU A 4 -12.75 11.61 12.35
N ALA A 5 -11.44 11.61 12.16
CA ALA A 5 -10.82 10.81 11.10
C ALA A 5 -9.46 10.31 11.60
N HIS A 6 -9.45 9.15 12.26
CA HIS A 6 -8.23 8.39 12.46
C HIS A 6 -8.13 7.43 11.27
N THR A 7 -7.18 7.67 10.38
CA THR A 7 -6.71 6.66 9.43
C THR A 7 -5.54 5.96 10.09
N SER A 8 -5.39 4.65 9.99
CA SER A 8 -4.22 3.91 10.49
C SER A 8 -3.77 2.89 9.45
N PHE A 9 -2.48 2.55 9.46
CA PHE A 9 -1.90 1.58 8.55
C PHE A 9 -1.17 0.49 9.33
N GLU A 10 -1.47 -0.76 9.03
CA GLU A 10 -0.64 -1.90 9.39
C GLU A 10 0.14 -2.31 8.14
N LEU A 11 1.47 -2.18 8.19
CA LEU A 11 2.37 -2.38 7.05
C LEU A 11 3.26 -3.63 7.26
N PRO A 12 3.71 -4.28 6.18
CA PRO A 12 4.43 -5.55 6.29
C PRO A 12 5.85 -5.33 6.82
N GLY A 13 6.25 -6.05 7.87
CA GLY A 13 7.65 -6.04 8.30
C GLY A 13 8.02 -4.86 9.21
N ASP A 14 7.12 -4.51 10.12
CA ASP A 14 7.43 -3.93 11.43
C ASP A 14 8.38 -4.80 12.30
N GLY A 15 8.85 -5.95 11.79
CA GLY A 15 9.91 -6.81 12.32
C GLY A 15 11.22 -6.86 11.49
N ALA A 16 12.15 -7.74 11.87
CA ALA A 16 13.53 -7.76 11.34
C ALA A 16 13.72 -8.30 9.90
N GLN A 17 12.66 -8.81 9.25
CA GLN A 17 12.73 -9.42 7.91
C GLN A 17 11.50 -9.07 7.08
N PHE A 18 11.71 -8.68 5.83
CA PHE A 18 10.63 -8.41 4.89
C PHE A 18 10.18 -9.68 4.14
N PRO A 19 8.88 -9.81 3.84
CA PRO A 19 8.34 -11.01 3.18
C PRO A 19 8.57 -11.04 1.66
N GLN A 20 8.62 -12.25 1.12
CA GLN A 20 8.32 -12.52 -0.28
C GLN A 20 6.78 -12.54 -0.44
N VAL A 21 6.28 -11.94 -1.50
CA VAL A 21 4.84 -11.75 -1.76
C VAL A 21 4.51 -12.10 -3.21
N LYS A 22 3.31 -12.61 -3.44
CA LYS A 22 2.73 -12.76 -4.78
C LYS A 22 1.82 -11.57 -5.10
N ALA A 23 1.55 -11.38 -6.38
CA ALA A 23 0.44 -10.51 -6.78
C ALA A 23 -0.85 -10.98 -6.08
N ASP A 24 -1.66 -10.03 -5.64
CA ASP A 24 -2.91 -10.23 -4.90
C ASP A 24 -2.76 -10.80 -3.48
N ASP A 25 -1.54 -11.01 -2.96
CA ASP A 25 -1.35 -11.29 -1.54
C ASP A 25 -1.68 -10.04 -0.71
N ALA A 26 -2.43 -10.19 0.38
CA ALA A 26 -2.64 -9.13 1.35
C ALA A 26 -1.34 -8.87 2.12
N ILE A 27 -0.89 -7.62 2.14
CA ILE A 27 0.39 -7.20 2.70
C ILE A 27 0.24 -6.15 3.79
N GLY A 28 -0.96 -5.63 4.01
CA GLY A 28 -1.23 -4.66 5.05
C GLY A 28 -2.71 -4.32 5.11
N VAL A 29 -3.07 -3.44 6.03
CA VAL A 29 -4.46 -2.98 6.21
C VAL A 29 -4.43 -1.46 6.35
N VAL A 30 -5.37 -0.80 5.67
CA VAL A 30 -5.72 0.60 5.93
C VAL A 30 -7.06 0.64 6.64
N GLU A 31 -7.08 1.30 7.79
CA GLU A 31 -8.29 1.51 8.56
C GLU A 31 -8.65 2.98 8.60
N SER A 32 -9.95 3.24 8.65
CA SER A 32 -10.54 4.53 8.93
C SER A 32 -11.56 4.37 10.05
N VAL A 33 -12.18 5.47 10.47
CA VAL A 33 -13.24 5.44 11.51
C VAL A 33 -14.43 4.56 11.13
N THR A 34 -14.66 4.32 9.83
CA THR A 34 -15.88 3.67 9.33
C THR A 34 -15.65 2.43 8.49
N ALA A 35 -14.40 2.15 8.09
CA ALA A 35 -14.08 1.06 7.20
C ALA A 35 -12.63 0.61 7.39
N ALA A 36 -12.38 -0.67 7.16
CA ALA A 36 -11.06 -1.24 6.97
C ALA A 36 -10.98 -1.85 5.57
N SER A 37 -9.82 -1.75 4.94
CA SER A 37 -9.53 -2.37 3.64
C SER A 37 -8.15 -2.99 3.69
N ASP A 38 -8.03 -4.20 3.16
CA ASP A 38 -6.73 -4.80 2.89
C ASP A 38 -5.99 -4.00 1.82
N ILE A 39 -4.67 -3.98 1.92
CA ILE A 39 -3.73 -3.53 0.90
C ILE A 39 -3.10 -4.77 0.31
N TYR A 40 -3.21 -4.92 -1.02
CA TYR A 40 -2.68 -6.07 -1.75
C TYR A 40 -1.39 -5.69 -2.48
N SER A 41 -0.47 -6.65 -2.61
CA SER A 41 0.69 -6.47 -3.47
C SER A 41 0.25 -6.45 -4.93
N PRO A 42 0.61 -5.42 -5.73
CA PRO A 42 0.25 -5.38 -7.14
C PRO A 42 1.07 -6.39 -7.97
N LEU A 43 2.19 -6.89 -7.45
CA LEU A 43 3.15 -7.71 -8.18
C LEU A 43 3.81 -8.76 -7.28
N THR A 44 4.35 -9.80 -7.90
CA THR A 44 5.16 -10.83 -7.21
C THR A 44 6.59 -10.32 -7.00
N GLY A 45 7.12 -10.43 -5.78
CA GLY A 45 8.46 -9.96 -5.43
C GLY A 45 8.78 -10.02 -3.94
N GLU A 46 9.72 -9.20 -3.52
CA GLU A 46 10.19 -9.06 -2.15
C GLU A 46 9.90 -7.64 -1.65
N ILE A 47 9.25 -7.48 -0.50
CA ILE A 47 9.19 -6.17 0.15
C ILE A 47 10.61 -5.80 0.60
N VAL A 48 11.06 -4.58 0.32
CA VAL A 48 12.43 -4.15 0.66
C VAL A 48 12.48 -2.91 1.53
N ALA A 49 11.35 -2.22 1.70
CA ALA A 49 11.21 -1.11 2.62
C ALA A 49 9.73 -0.86 2.92
N VAL A 50 9.45 -0.34 4.11
CA VAL A 50 8.18 0.26 4.49
C VAL A 50 8.39 1.69 4.96
N ASN A 51 7.38 2.53 4.75
CA ASN A 51 7.40 3.90 5.20
C ASN A 51 6.78 4.00 6.60
N ALA A 52 7.60 3.92 7.65
CA ALA A 52 7.14 4.05 9.02
C ALA A 52 6.41 5.38 9.28
N ASP A 53 6.85 6.47 8.62
CA ASP A 53 6.23 7.79 8.74
C ASP A 53 4.77 7.79 8.26
N ALA A 54 4.40 6.91 7.32
CA ALA A 54 3.02 6.77 6.85
C ALA A 54 2.11 6.11 7.91
N ALA A 55 2.65 5.21 8.74
CA ALA A 55 1.92 4.63 9.86
C ALA A 55 1.84 5.61 11.06
N ASP A 56 2.91 6.37 11.31
CA ASP A 56 2.96 7.37 12.40
C ASP A 56 2.17 8.64 12.06
N THR A 57 2.16 9.04 10.78
CA THR A 57 1.46 10.24 10.26
C THR A 57 0.51 9.88 9.11
N PRO A 58 -0.54 9.09 9.37
CA PRO A 58 -1.44 8.53 8.34
C PRO A 58 -2.24 9.60 7.57
N LYS A 59 -2.37 10.80 8.12
CA LYS A 59 -2.98 11.95 7.43
C LYS A 59 -2.23 12.34 6.15
N ASP A 60 -0.93 12.08 6.07
CA ASP A 60 -0.13 12.44 4.89
C ASP A 60 -0.44 11.55 3.69
N VAL A 61 -0.91 10.32 3.91
CA VAL A 61 -1.43 9.47 2.83
C VAL A 61 -2.71 10.08 2.26
N ASN A 62 -3.59 10.62 3.10
CA ASN A 62 -4.82 11.28 2.64
C ASN A 62 -4.53 12.57 1.85
N ASN A 63 -3.55 13.37 2.29
CA ASN A 63 -3.25 14.67 1.67
C ASN A 63 -2.40 14.54 0.39
N ALA A 64 -1.48 13.58 0.35
CA ALA A 64 -0.50 13.43 -0.71
C ALA A 64 -0.24 11.94 -1.07
N PRO A 65 -1.26 11.19 -1.53
CA PRO A 65 -1.21 9.73 -1.67
C PRO A 65 -0.15 9.23 -2.67
N TYR A 66 0.27 10.05 -3.63
CA TYR A 66 1.31 9.71 -4.60
C TYR A 66 2.73 10.07 -4.15
N ILE A 67 2.87 10.85 -3.07
CA ILE A 67 4.17 11.22 -2.48
C ILE A 67 4.43 10.38 -1.24
N THR A 68 3.41 10.18 -0.41
CA THR A 68 3.43 9.36 0.81
C THR A 68 3.28 7.88 0.44
N TRP A 69 4.38 7.27 0.00
CA TRP A 69 4.44 5.84 -0.33
C TRP A 69 4.26 4.97 0.92
N LEU A 70 3.80 3.72 0.74
CA LEU A 70 3.56 2.77 1.84
C LEU A 70 4.69 1.73 1.96
N PHE A 71 5.04 1.08 0.85
CA PHE A 71 6.11 0.09 0.79
C PHE A 71 6.84 0.14 -0.55
N LYS A 72 8.01 -0.49 -0.62
CA LYS A 72 8.75 -0.72 -1.87
C LYS A 72 8.90 -2.22 -2.09
N ILE A 73 8.73 -2.63 -3.32
CA ILE A 73 8.90 -4.02 -3.75
C ILE A 73 10.06 -4.14 -4.74
N ARG A 74 10.91 -5.15 -4.54
CA ARG A 74 11.83 -5.65 -5.56
C ARG A 74 11.13 -6.77 -6.31
N LEU A 75 10.91 -6.57 -7.62
CA LEU A 75 10.22 -7.56 -8.43
C LEU A 75 11.00 -8.88 -8.53
N ALA A 76 10.28 -9.99 -8.45
CA ALA A 76 10.86 -11.30 -8.71
C ALA A 76 11.34 -11.39 -10.17
N ALA A 77 12.31 -12.27 -10.43
CA ALA A 77 12.76 -12.52 -11.79
C ALA A 77 11.59 -13.02 -12.66
N GLY A 78 11.35 -12.35 -13.79
CA GLY A 78 10.25 -12.68 -14.70
C GLY A 78 8.88 -12.14 -14.30
N ALA A 79 8.76 -11.38 -13.20
CA ALA A 79 7.54 -10.63 -12.92
C ALA A 79 7.34 -9.55 -14.00
N SER A 80 6.11 -9.44 -14.51
CA SER A 80 5.72 -8.46 -15.53
C SER A 80 4.82 -7.39 -14.93
N THR A 81 4.90 -6.18 -15.48
CA THR A 81 4.00 -5.07 -15.19
C THR A 81 2.87 -4.95 -16.22
N ASP A 82 2.79 -5.84 -17.20
CA ASP A 82 1.87 -5.74 -18.35
C ASP A 82 0.39 -5.80 -17.94
N ASP A 83 0.09 -6.45 -16.81
CA ASP A 83 -1.26 -6.54 -16.26
C ASP A 83 -1.68 -5.28 -15.46
N LEU A 84 -0.75 -4.34 -15.23
CA LEU A 84 -1.05 -3.07 -14.57
C LEU A 84 -1.73 -2.10 -15.54
N LEU A 85 -2.70 -1.36 -15.01
CA LEU A 85 -3.42 -0.36 -15.78
C LEU A 85 -2.58 0.91 -15.96
N SER A 86 -2.65 1.49 -17.17
CA SER A 86 -2.20 2.85 -17.40
C SER A 86 -3.07 3.84 -16.61
N ALA A 87 -2.57 5.06 -16.38
CA ALA A 87 -3.37 6.11 -15.73
C ALA A 87 -4.69 6.36 -16.49
N ALA A 88 -4.66 6.36 -17.83
CA ALA A 88 -5.84 6.55 -18.66
C ALA A 88 -6.84 5.39 -18.53
N ASP A 89 -6.37 4.15 -18.43
CA ASP A 89 -7.25 2.99 -18.29
C ASP A 89 -7.82 2.87 -16.88
N TYR A 90 -7.04 3.24 -15.85
CA TYR A 90 -7.53 3.33 -14.48
C TYR A 90 -8.61 4.42 -14.33
N THR A 91 -8.43 5.60 -14.93
CA THR A 91 -9.49 6.64 -14.96
C THR A 91 -10.77 6.11 -15.57
N LYS A 92 -10.71 5.41 -16.71
CA LYS A 92 -11.92 4.81 -17.33
C LYS A 92 -12.62 3.80 -16.43
N LEU A 93 -11.88 3.08 -15.59
CA LEU A 93 -12.45 2.08 -14.66
C LEU A 93 -13.25 2.75 -13.53
N ILE A 94 -12.77 3.89 -13.02
CA ILE A 94 -13.38 4.56 -11.85
C ILE A 94 -14.40 5.65 -12.21
N GLY A 95 -14.42 6.12 -13.45
CA GLY A 95 -15.36 7.14 -13.95
C GLY A 95 -14.82 8.55 -13.85
#